data_AF-A0ABD7CZU2-F1
#
_entry.id   AF-A0ABD7CZU2-F1
#
_cell.length_a   1.000
_cell.length_b   1.000
_cell.length_c   1.000
_cell.angle_alpha   90.00
_cell.angle_beta   90.00
_cell.angle_gamma   90.00
#
_symmetry.space_group_name_H-M   'P 1'
#
loop_
_entity.id
_entity.type
_entity.pdbx_description
1 polymer ?
#
loop_
_entity_poly.entity_id
_entity_poly.type
_entity_poly.pdbx_seq_one_letter_code
_entity_poly.pdbx_strand_id
1 'polypeptide(L)'
;MTDESWSGWYRDARGSEAVVLTTDGQRLRVRVRGTDFEGDSFDALYPVVDSAPRSAGAGRAGAPLTDCVLEWDLPLPVLVAGTLRHATLGCLLSLRPDVPALHLALHVGGAVYESARAEGDFSAALATVRRALPDDIRLQTCSDCAFSGSFPAPGRALSGTLACFRGAKDAYRGAAAGEGGVPDLWDRRSGTVQEIWSCREFEPGATEGTGADRREAVPLEHA
;
A
#
# COMPACT_ATOMS: atom_id res chain seq x y z
N MET A 1 -12.72 -10.88 1.77
CA MET A 1 -12.33 -9.63 1.08
C MET A 1 -12.81 -9.72 -0.35
N THR A 2 -13.04 -8.60 -1.03
CA THR A 2 -13.39 -8.59 -2.46
C THR A 2 -12.16 -8.22 -3.26
N ASP A 3 -11.88 -8.99 -4.31
CA ASP A 3 -10.80 -8.69 -5.22
C ASP A 3 -11.14 -7.43 -6.04
N GLU A 4 -10.17 -6.54 -6.18
CA GLU A 4 -10.20 -5.46 -7.16
C GLU A 4 -9.21 -5.74 -8.28
N SER A 5 -9.44 -5.10 -9.43
CA SER A 5 -8.61 -5.21 -10.62
C SER A 5 -8.27 -3.82 -11.13
N TRP A 6 -6.98 -3.54 -11.29
CA TRP A 6 -6.44 -2.27 -11.75
C TRP A 6 -5.72 -2.49 -13.07
N SER A 7 -6.16 -1.77 -14.11
CA SER A 7 -5.51 -1.83 -15.41
C SER A 7 -4.22 -1.03 -15.37
N GLY A 8 -3.18 -1.54 -16.01
CA GLY A 8 -1.87 -0.91 -16.01
C GLY A 8 -0.97 -1.39 -17.13
N TRP A 9 0.29 -0.99 -17.03
CA TRP A 9 1.36 -1.30 -17.96
C TRP A 9 2.56 -1.86 -17.20
N TYR A 10 3.11 -2.94 -17.75
CA TYR A 10 4.42 -3.45 -17.41
C TYR A 10 5.41 -3.03 -18.49
N ARG A 11 6.60 -2.57 -18.10
CA ARG A 11 7.69 -2.23 -19.04
C ARG A 11 9.02 -2.79 -18.54
N ASP A 12 9.76 -3.45 -19.42
CA ASP A 12 11.14 -3.86 -19.19
C ASP A 12 12.01 -3.60 -20.43
N ALA A 13 13.26 -4.06 -20.41
CA ALA A 13 14.18 -3.92 -21.53
C ALA A 13 13.70 -4.57 -22.86
N ARG A 14 12.71 -5.46 -22.81
CA ARG A 14 12.14 -6.15 -23.98
C ARG A 14 10.86 -5.47 -24.49
N GLY A 15 10.42 -4.37 -23.87
CA GLY A 15 9.28 -3.57 -24.30
C GLY A 15 8.16 -3.50 -23.26
N SER A 16 6.96 -3.13 -23.71
CA SER A 16 5.80 -2.87 -22.85
C SER A 16 4.65 -3.84 -23.12
N GLU A 17 3.90 -4.17 -22.08
CA GLU A 17 2.71 -5.03 -22.13
C GLU A 17 1.63 -4.45 -21.23
N ALA A 18 0.38 -4.47 -21.67
CA ALA A 18 -0.76 -4.14 -20.83
C ALA A 18 -1.02 -5.27 -19.84
N VAL A 19 -1.19 -4.93 -18.57
CA VAL A 19 -1.38 -5.89 -17.48
C VAL A 19 -2.59 -5.53 -16.64
N VAL A 20 -3.11 -6.51 -15.91
CA VAL A 20 -4.12 -6.30 -14.87
C VAL A 20 -3.50 -6.72 -13.55
N LEU A 21 -3.39 -5.79 -12.62
CA LEU A 21 -3.02 -6.07 -11.24
C LEU A 21 -4.30 -6.36 -10.47
N THR A 22 -4.34 -7.46 -9.73
CA THR A 22 -5.46 -7.77 -8.84
C THR A 22 -5.00 -7.83 -7.41
N THR A 23 -5.80 -7.32 -6.49
CA THR A 23 -5.53 -7.41 -5.05
C THR A 23 -6.80 -7.59 -4.25
N ASP A 24 -6.68 -8.27 -3.12
CA ASP A 24 -7.71 -8.31 -2.06
C ASP A 24 -7.36 -7.41 -0.86
N GLY A 25 -6.26 -6.65 -0.96
CA GLY A 25 -5.68 -5.85 0.10
C GLY A 25 -4.59 -6.56 0.90
N GLN A 26 -4.37 -7.86 0.73
CA GLN A 26 -3.30 -8.64 1.37
C GLN A 26 -2.40 -9.35 0.36
N ARG A 27 -2.96 -9.75 -0.78
CA ARG A 27 -2.25 -10.47 -1.83
C ARG A 27 -2.43 -9.79 -3.17
N LEU A 28 -1.30 -9.47 -3.80
CA LEU A 28 -1.19 -8.93 -5.14
C LEU A 28 -0.97 -10.08 -6.14
N ARG A 29 -1.62 -9.99 -7.29
CA ARG A 29 -1.38 -10.86 -8.44
C ARG A 29 -1.28 -10.04 -9.72
N VAL A 30 -0.42 -10.47 -10.62
CA VAL A 30 -0.29 -9.89 -11.96
C VAL A 30 0.18 -10.96 -12.93
N ARG A 31 -0.33 -10.93 -14.16
CA ARG A 31 0.18 -11.77 -15.25
C ARG A 31 1.04 -10.92 -16.16
N VAL A 32 2.28 -11.35 -16.41
CA VAL A 32 3.23 -10.70 -17.31
C VAL A 32 3.76 -11.73 -18.30
N ARG A 33 3.56 -11.50 -19.60
CA ARG A 33 4.05 -12.37 -20.69
C ARG A 33 3.67 -13.84 -20.50
N GLY A 34 2.47 -14.08 -19.98
CA GLY A 34 1.93 -15.42 -19.73
C GLY A 34 2.39 -16.08 -18.43
N THR A 35 3.23 -15.44 -17.62
CA THR A 35 3.62 -15.92 -16.29
C THR A 35 2.80 -15.21 -15.22
N ASP A 36 2.22 -15.96 -14.28
CA ASP A 36 1.53 -15.40 -13.12
C ASP A 36 2.53 -15.11 -12.01
N PHE A 37 2.44 -13.93 -11.43
CA PHE A 37 3.19 -13.51 -10.27
C PHE A 37 2.25 -13.23 -9.11
N GLU A 38 2.66 -13.61 -7.90
CA GLU A 38 1.90 -13.40 -6.67
C GLU A 38 2.80 -12.99 -5.50
N GLY A 39 2.33 -12.07 -4.67
CA GLY A 39 3.09 -11.49 -3.55
C GLY A 39 2.19 -10.77 -2.55
N ASP A 40 2.70 -10.45 -1.38
CA ASP A 40 2.04 -9.55 -0.41
C ASP A 40 2.44 -8.08 -0.59
N SER A 41 3.60 -7.84 -1.21
CA SER A 41 4.14 -6.53 -1.60
C SER A 41 4.53 -6.49 -3.08
N PHE A 42 4.56 -5.30 -3.68
CA PHE A 42 4.93 -5.11 -5.09
C PHE A 42 6.38 -5.48 -5.42
N ASP A 43 7.30 -5.40 -4.45
CA ASP A 43 8.70 -5.84 -4.57
C ASP A 43 8.90 -7.33 -4.22
N ALA A 44 7.83 -8.01 -3.81
CA ALA A 44 7.81 -9.41 -3.40
C ALA A 44 6.85 -10.24 -4.27
N LEU A 45 6.75 -9.90 -5.57
CA LEU A 45 5.95 -10.63 -6.55
C LEU A 45 6.74 -11.82 -7.12
N TYR A 46 6.43 -13.05 -6.71
CA TYR A 46 7.14 -14.25 -7.16
C TYR A 46 6.35 -15.03 -8.21
N PRO A 47 7.02 -15.67 -9.19
CA PRO A 47 6.33 -16.48 -10.19
C PRO A 47 5.62 -17.67 -9.54
N VAL A 48 4.37 -17.90 -9.93
CA VAL A 48 3.60 -19.08 -9.52
C VAL A 48 4.12 -20.28 -10.31
N VAL A 49 4.60 -21.31 -9.60
CA VAL A 49 5.37 -22.45 -10.15
C VAL A 49 4.67 -23.14 -11.34
N ASP A 50 3.34 -23.24 -11.33
CA ASP A 50 2.56 -23.92 -12.37
C ASP A 50 2.20 -23.05 -13.59
N SER A 51 2.55 -21.76 -13.56
CA SER A 51 2.17 -20.79 -14.60
C SER A 51 3.32 -20.43 -15.56
N ALA A 52 4.55 -20.85 -15.27
CA ALA A 52 5.72 -20.44 -16.06
C ALA A 52 5.80 -21.21 -17.39
N PRO A 53 5.70 -20.55 -18.56
CA PRO A 53 6.06 -21.17 -19.83
C PRO A 53 7.54 -21.58 -19.80
N ARG A 54 7.88 -22.78 -20.28
CA ARG A 54 9.28 -23.28 -20.38
C ARG A 54 10.25 -22.34 -21.11
N SER A 55 9.75 -21.33 -21.80
CA SER A 55 10.49 -20.34 -22.61
C SER A 55 10.42 -18.89 -22.08
N ALA A 56 9.78 -18.62 -20.94
CA ALA A 56 9.54 -17.25 -20.49
C ALA A 56 10.73 -16.67 -19.72
N GLY A 57 11.44 -15.73 -20.33
CA GLY A 57 12.50 -14.94 -19.70
C GLY A 57 12.01 -13.80 -18.80
N ALA A 58 10.84 -13.93 -18.15
CA ALA A 58 10.37 -12.97 -17.14
C ALA A 58 10.55 -13.61 -15.75
N GLY A 59 11.55 -13.15 -15.00
CA GLY A 59 11.93 -13.71 -13.71
C GLY A 59 12.86 -14.93 -13.82
N ARG A 60 13.87 -14.99 -12.96
CA ARG A 60 14.64 -16.22 -12.71
C ARG A 60 13.76 -17.14 -11.85
N ALA A 61 13.77 -18.45 -12.10
CA ALA A 61 13.03 -19.39 -11.27
C ALA A 61 13.35 -19.15 -9.78
N GLY A 62 12.33 -18.81 -8.98
CA GLY A 62 12.47 -18.50 -7.55
C GLY A 62 12.88 -17.07 -7.19
N ALA A 63 13.01 -16.14 -8.15
CA ALA A 63 13.30 -14.73 -7.90
C ALA A 63 12.05 -13.83 -8.09
N PRO A 64 11.94 -12.72 -7.36
CA PRO A 64 10.83 -11.79 -7.53
C PRO A 64 10.90 -11.05 -8.88
N LEU A 65 9.76 -10.49 -9.29
CA LEU A 65 9.65 -9.60 -10.43
C LEU A 65 10.52 -8.35 -10.20
N THR A 66 11.50 -8.16 -11.07
CA THR A 66 12.54 -7.13 -10.96
C THR A 66 12.91 -6.59 -12.34
N ASP A 67 13.72 -5.54 -12.38
CA ASP A 67 14.22 -4.87 -13.60
C ASP A 67 13.11 -4.35 -14.52
N CYS A 68 12.03 -3.86 -13.91
CA CYS A 68 10.85 -3.40 -14.63
C CYS A 68 10.24 -2.11 -14.04
N VAL A 69 9.28 -1.57 -14.78
CA VAL A 69 8.40 -0.48 -14.36
C VAL A 69 6.96 -0.96 -14.44
N LEU A 70 6.23 -0.77 -13.34
CA LEU A 70 4.79 -0.95 -13.25
C LEU A 70 4.12 0.43 -13.18
N GLU A 71 3.11 0.63 -14.01
CA GLU A 71 2.33 1.86 -14.08
C GLU A 71 0.84 1.50 -14.04
N TRP A 72 0.06 2.05 -13.13
CA TRP A 72 -1.38 1.76 -13.05
C TRP A 72 -2.16 2.89 -12.41
N ASP A 73 -3.46 2.90 -12.69
CA ASP A 73 -4.41 3.82 -12.07
C ASP A 73 -5.30 3.07 -11.09
N LEU A 74 -5.34 3.55 -9.85
CA LEU A 74 -6.22 3.06 -8.79
C LEU A 74 -7.38 4.04 -8.57
N PRO A 75 -8.63 3.67 -8.89
CA PRO A 75 -9.79 4.41 -8.43
C PRO A 75 -9.93 4.23 -6.92
N LEU A 76 -10.01 5.33 -6.16
CA LEU A 76 -10.20 5.26 -4.71
C LEU A 76 -11.17 6.34 -4.19
N PRO A 77 -11.89 6.06 -3.09
CA PRO A 77 -12.72 7.06 -2.45
C PRO A 77 -11.88 8.08 -1.69
N VAL A 78 -12.29 9.35 -1.78
CA VAL A 78 -11.76 10.46 -0.99
C VAL A 78 -12.90 11.23 -0.35
N LEU A 79 -12.70 11.71 0.86
CA LEU A 79 -13.62 12.60 1.55
C LEU A 79 -13.22 14.04 1.24
N VAL A 80 -14.08 14.83 0.61
CA VAL A 80 -13.86 16.24 0.28
C VAL A 80 -14.93 17.07 0.96
N ALA A 81 -14.55 17.92 1.92
CA ALA A 81 -15.47 18.70 2.74
C ALA A 81 -16.60 17.85 3.34
N GLY A 82 -16.27 16.65 3.84
CA GLY A 82 -17.22 15.70 4.41
C GLY A 82 -18.07 14.92 3.40
N THR A 83 -17.90 15.15 2.09
CA THR A 83 -18.62 14.45 1.03
C THR A 83 -17.73 13.42 0.34
N LEU A 84 -18.22 12.20 0.17
CA LEU A 84 -17.50 11.17 -0.57
C LEU A 84 -17.42 11.51 -2.07
N ARG A 85 -16.21 11.48 -2.62
CA ARG A 85 -15.91 11.67 -4.04
C ARG A 85 -14.99 10.54 -4.52
N HIS A 86 -15.01 10.30 -5.83
CA HIS A 86 -14.03 9.42 -6.46
C HIS A 86 -12.81 10.22 -6.91
N ALA A 87 -11.64 9.67 -6.63
CA ALA A 87 -10.36 10.13 -7.12
C ALA A 87 -9.65 8.99 -7.87
N THR A 88 -8.60 9.34 -8.60
CA THR A 88 -7.68 8.37 -9.22
C THR A 88 -6.30 8.60 -8.64
N LEU A 89 -5.69 7.55 -8.11
CA LEU A 89 -4.28 7.52 -7.74
C LEU A 89 -3.50 6.85 -8.86
N GLY A 90 -2.76 7.65 -9.62
CA GLY A 90 -1.77 7.16 -10.57
C GLY A 90 -0.53 6.71 -9.81
N CYS A 91 -0.07 5.50 -10.11
CA CYS A 91 1.08 4.86 -9.49
C CYS A 91 2.12 4.56 -10.56
N LEU A 92 3.35 5.02 -10.35
CA LEU A 92 4.50 4.68 -11.18
C LEU A 92 5.59 4.10 -10.28
N LEU A 93 5.90 2.82 -10.47
CA LEU A 93 6.82 2.06 -9.64
C LEU A 93 7.93 1.46 -10.50
N SER A 94 9.17 1.84 -10.21
CA SER A 94 10.37 1.20 -10.75
C SER A 94 10.88 0.15 -9.77
N LEU A 95 10.86 -1.12 -10.17
CA LEU A 95 11.37 -2.25 -9.40
C LEU A 95 12.81 -2.57 -9.84
N ARG A 96 13.75 -1.67 -9.50
CA ARG A 96 15.18 -1.92 -9.71
C ARG A 96 15.79 -2.59 -8.47
N PRO A 97 16.80 -3.49 -8.63
CA PRO A 97 17.31 -4.31 -7.54
C PRO A 97 17.98 -3.54 -6.41
N ASP A 98 18.46 -2.33 -6.68
CA ASP A 98 19.25 -1.50 -5.76
C ASP A 98 18.39 -0.50 -4.99
N VAL A 99 17.46 0.20 -5.66
CA VAL A 99 16.55 1.15 -5.02
C VAL A 99 15.22 1.19 -5.79
N PRO A 100 14.11 0.70 -5.20
CA PRO A 100 12.80 0.93 -5.79
C PRO A 100 12.49 2.44 -5.79
N ALA A 101 11.91 2.92 -6.87
CA ALA A 101 11.50 4.32 -6.98
C ALA A 101 10.00 4.39 -7.25
N LEU A 102 9.28 4.99 -6.32
CA LEU A 102 7.84 5.17 -6.38
C LEU A 102 7.49 6.65 -6.62
N HIS A 103 6.49 6.86 -7.46
CA HIS A 103 5.83 8.15 -7.64
C HIS A 103 4.31 7.94 -7.62
N LEU A 104 3.62 8.78 -6.86
CA LEU A 104 2.17 8.80 -6.75
C LEU A 104 1.63 10.15 -7.21
N ALA A 105 0.54 10.13 -7.97
CA ALA A 105 -0.21 11.31 -8.38
C ALA A 105 -1.70 11.13 -8.08
N LEU A 106 -2.24 11.89 -7.14
CA LEU A 106 -3.67 11.87 -6.81
C LEU A 106 -4.41 12.92 -7.63
N HIS A 107 -5.33 12.45 -8.47
CA HIS A 107 -6.24 13.28 -9.26
C HIS A 107 -7.59 13.39 -8.56
N VAL A 108 -7.97 14.59 -8.12
CA VAL A 108 -9.26 14.87 -7.48
C VAL A 108 -9.79 16.23 -7.92
N GLY A 109 -11.02 16.26 -8.44
CA GLY A 109 -11.69 17.51 -8.81
C GLY A 109 -10.95 18.37 -9.84
N GLY A 110 -10.13 17.77 -10.71
CA GLY A 110 -9.29 18.46 -11.69
C GLY A 110 -7.95 18.97 -11.16
N ALA A 111 -7.69 18.86 -9.86
CA ALA A 111 -6.39 19.10 -9.25
C ALA A 111 -5.55 17.81 -9.22
N VAL A 112 -4.23 17.97 -9.15
CA VAL A 112 -3.26 16.88 -9.03
C VAL A 112 -2.34 17.15 -7.84
N TYR A 113 -2.17 16.16 -6.98
CA TYR A 113 -1.30 16.21 -5.81
C TYR A 113 -0.28 15.08 -5.89
N GLU A 114 1.00 15.40 -5.86
CA GLU A 114 2.06 14.47 -6.24
C GLU A 114 3.03 14.20 -5.09
N SER A 115 3.57 12.98 -5.04
CA SER A 115 4.73 12.65 -4.21
C SER A 115 6.04 13.07 -4.91
N ALA A 116 7.18 12.92 -4.22
CA ALA A 116 8.47 12.98 -4.91
C ALA A 116 8.55 11.86 -5.98
N ARG A 117 9.46 12.01 -6.95
CA ARG A 117 9.62 11.05 -8.06
C ARG A 117 10.33 9.74 -7.67
N ALA A 118 10.96 9.70 -6.50
CA ALA A 118 11.78 8.58 -6.04
C ALA A 118 11.53 8.31 -4.55
N GLU A 119 10.26 8.21 -4.18
CA GLU A 119 9.89 7.76 -2.84
C GLU A 119 10.29 6.28 -2.67
N GLY A 120 10.75 5.91 -1.47
CA GLY A 120 11.21 4.55 -1.20
C GLY A 120 10.09 3.55 -0.91
N ASP A 121 8.92 4.02 -0.47
CA ASP A 121 7.78 3.18 -0.11
C ASP A 121 6.44 3.92 -0.19
N PHE A 122 5.35 3.16 -0.22
CA PHE A 122 4.00 3.70 -0.35
C PHE A 122 3.58 4.58 0.83
N SER A 123 3.99 4.25 2.06
CA SER A 123 3.62 5.04 3.23
C SER A 123 4.29 6.41 3.21
N ALA A 124 5.55 6.52 2.75
CA ALA A 124 6.26 7.77 2.57
C ALA A 124 5.64 8.61 1.45
N ALA A 125 5.37 7.99 0.29
CA ALA A 125 4.75 8.65 -0.85
C ALA A 125 3.35 9.19 -0.52
N LEU A 126 2.51 8.40 0.15
CA LEU A 126 1.19 8.83 0.61
C LEU A 126 1.29 9.95 1.64
N ALA A 127 2.30 9.93 2.53
CA ALA A 127 2.53 11.02 3.46
C ALA A 127 2.88 12.33 2.75
N THR A 128 3.66 12.26 1.66
CA THR A 128 3.96 13.43 0.83
C THR A 128 2.70 13.96 0.14
N VAL A 129 1.91 13.08 -0.48
CA VAL A 129 0.63 13.47 -1.10
C VAL A 129 -0.29 14.11 -0.06
N ARG A 130 -0.46 13.51 1.13
CA ARG A 130 -1.29 14.05 2.21
C ARG A 130 -0.87 15.44 2.65
N ARG A 131 0.43 15.71 2.79
CA ARG A 131 0.92 17.05 3.15
C ARG A 131 0.61 18.11 2.09
N ALA A 132 0.41 17.72 0.84
CA ALA A 132 0.02 18.61 -0.24
C ALA A 132 -1.51 18.79 -0.35
N LEU A 133 -2.30 17.92 0.28
CA LEU A 133 -3.75 18.01 0.24
C LEU A 133 -4.25 19.18 1.11
N PRO A 134 -5.34 19.86 0.68
CA PRO A 134 -6.12 20.72 1.56
C PRO A 134 -6.65 19.95 2.77
N ASP A 135 -6.78 20.64 3.91
CA ASP A 135 -7.21 20.04 5.20
C ASP A 135 -8.59 19.35 5.15
N ASP A 136 -9.44 19.75 4.21
CA ASP A 136 -10.77 19.20 4.02
C ASP A 136 -10.80 17.98 3.06
N ILE A 137 -9.65 17.57 2.53
CA ILE A 137 -9.50 16.37 1.69
C ILE A 137 -8.80 15.26 2.47
N ARG A 138 -9.45 14.09 2.57
CA ARG A 138 -8.86 12.88 3.19
C ARG A 138 -8.98 11.66 2.30
N LEU A 139 -7.92 10.84 2.25
CA LEU A 139 -7.94 9.58 1.53
C LEU A 139 -8.73 8.53 2.33
N GLN A 140 -9.36 7.58 1.64
CA GLN A 140 -9.95 6.40 2.26
C GLN A 140 -9.14 5.15 1.94
N THR A 141 -7.89 5.14 2.37
CA THR A 141 -6.98 4.00 2.19
C THR A 141 -6.60 3.40 3.54
N CYS A 142 -6.10 2.17 3.55
CA CYS A 142 -5.66 1.50 4.77
C CYS A 142 -4.63 2.34 5.53
N SER A 143 -3.77 3.10 4.84
CA SER A 143 -2.84 4.02 5.49
C SER A 143 -3.48 5.11 6.36
N ASP A 144 -4.74 5.46 6.10
CA ASP A 144 -5.52 6.47 6.84
C ASP A 144 -6.65 5.84 7.70
N CYS A 145 -6.67 4.51 7.81
CA CYS A 145 -7.69 3.77 8.55
C CYS A 145 -7.38 3.76 10.05
N ALA A 146 -8.41 3.97 10.89
CA ALA A 146 -8.31 3.89 12.35
C ALA A 146 -7.88 2.52 12.88
N PHE A 147 -8.06 1.45 12.09
CA PHE A 147 -7.79 0.06 12.46
C PHE A 147 -6.61 -0.53 11.71
N SER A 148 -5.78 0.32 11.11
CA SER A 148 -4.54 -0.12 10.50
C SER A 148 -3.38 0.71 11.04
N GLY A 149 -2.21 0.09 11.13
CA GLY A 149 -1.03 0.80 11.60
C GLY A 149 0.25 0.07 11.23
N SER A 150 1.31 0.85 11.07
CA SER A 150 2.66 0.29 11.02
C SER A 150 2.95 -0.38 12.36
N PHE A 151 3.58 -1.55 12.29
CA PHE A 151 4.11 -2.24 13.45
C PHE A 151 5.64 -2.27 13.36
N PRO A 152 6.38 -2.19 14.47
CA PRO A 152 7.83 -2.30 14.42
C PRO A 152 8.22 -3.68 13.87
N ALA A 153 8.69 -3.70 12.63
CA ALA A 153 9.34 -4.84 12.01
C ALA A 153 10.72 -4.40 11.52
N PRO A 154 11.75 -5.25 11.62
CA PRO A 154 13.06 -4.93 11.06
C PRO A 154 12.96 -4.85 9.53
N GLY A 155 13.22 -3.66 8.99
CA GLY A 155 13.13 -3.37 7.56
C GLY A 155 11.73 -2.89 7.14
N ARG A 156 11.68 -1.75 6.44
CA ARG A 156 10.46 -1.24 5.83
C ARG A 156 10.36 -1.81 4.42
N ALA A 157 9.35 -2.65 4.17
CA ALA A 157 9.08 -3.11 2.80
C ALA A 157 8.46 -1.98 1.97
N LEU A 158 8.48 -2.14 0.64
CA LEU A 158 7.87 -1.17 -0.28
C LEU A 158 6.38 -0.96 -0.01
N SER A 159 5.65 -2.04 0.32
CA SER A 159 4.21 -2.03 0.61
C SER A 159 3.79 -3.23 1.48
N GLY A 160 2.52 -3.28 1.88
CA GLY A 160 1.90 -4.48 2.45
C GLY A 160 2.26 -4.73 3.92
N THR A 161 2.68 -3.70 4.64
CA THR A 161 3.22 -3.84 6.01
C THR A 161 2.25 -3.44 7.12
N LEU A 162 1.11 -2.84 6.77
CA LEU A 162 0.16 -2.33 7.77
C LEU A 162 -0.57 -3.48 8.44
N ALA A 163 -0.50 -3.58 9.77
CA ALA A 163 -1.30 -4.54 10.52
C ALA A 163 -2.77 -4.10 10.51
N CYS A 164 -3.67 -4.97 10.06
CA CYS A 164 -5.10 -4.67 9.98
C CYS A 164 -5.86 -5.32 11.14
N PHE A 165 -6.62 -4.53 11.90
CA PHE A 165 -7.40 -4.96 13.06
C PHE A 165 -8.92 -4.93 12.81
N ARG A 166 -9.36 -5.01 11.54
CA ARG A 166 -10.80 -5.03 11.19
C ARG A 166 -11.59 -6.11 11.93
N GLY A 167 -11.00 -7.28 12.18
CA GLY A 167 -11.63 -8.37 12.93
C GLY A 167 -11.60 -8.19 14.46
N ALA A 168 -10.96 -7.14 14.96
CA ALA A 168 -10.77 -6.88 16.39
C ALA A 168 -11.01 -5.41 16.75
N LYS A 169 -11.90 -4.70 16.03
CA LYS A 169 -12.13 -3.25 16.19
C LYS A 169 -12.39 -2.82 17.64
N ASP A 170 -13.26 -3.52 18.36
CA ASP A 170 -13.62 -3.15 19.73
C ASP A 170 -12.43 -3.29 20.70
N ALA A 171 -11.65 -4.35 20.55
CA ALA A 171 -10.42 -4.53 21.31
C ALA A 171 -9.36 -3.49 20.94
N TYR A 172 -9.25 -3.15 19.65
CA TYR A 172 -8.34 -2.12 19.18
C TYR A 172 -8.70 -0.74 19.76
N ARG A 173 -9.99 -0.36 19.76
CA ARG A 173 -10.45 0.88 20.41
C ARG A 173 -10.17 0.87 21.90
N GLY A 174 -10.44 -0.26 22.57
CA GLY A 174 -10.17 -0.41 24.01
C GLY A 174 -8.68 -0.29 24.36
N ALA A 175 -7.80 -0.90 23.57
CA ALA A 175 -6.35 -0.82 23.77
C ALA A 175 -5.78 0.56 23.43
N ALA A 176 -6.28 1.21 22.37
CA ALA A 176 -5.91 2.59 22.04
C ALA A 176 -6.37 3.61 23.10
N ALA A 177 -7.42 3.28 23.87
CA ALA A 177 -7.94 4.10 24.95
C ALA A 177 -7.38 3.73 26.34
N GLY A 178 -6.59 2.65 26.47
CA GLY A 178 -6.10 2.11 27.74
C GLY A 178 -4.58 1.99 27.80
N GLU A 179 -4.05 1.60 28.96
CA GLU A 179 -2.59 1.53 29.23
C GLU A 179 -1.90 0.28 28.66
N GLY A 180 -2.65 -0.73 28.19
CA GLY A 180 -2.10 -1.99 27.67
C GLY A 180 -1.50 -1.93 26.27
N GLY A 181 -1.73 -0.85 25.53
CA GLY A 181 -1.13 -0.61 24.22
C GLY A 181 -1.58 -1.55 23.09
N VAL A 182 -1.31 -1.12 21.86
CA VAL A 182 -1.56 -1.88 20.62
C VAL A 182 -0.69 -3.16 20.45
N PRO A 183 0.54 -3.29 21.02
CA PRO A 183 1.37 -4.49 20.85
C PRO A 183 0.72 -5.81 21.24
N ASP A 184 -0.05 -5.83 22.33
CA ASP A 184 -0.73 -7.03 22.85
C ASP A 184 -1.85 -7.54 21.93
N LEU A 185 -2.22 -6.76 20.91
CA LEU A 185 -3.24 -7.14 19.94
C LEU A 185 -2.67 -7.80 18.68
N TRP A 186 -1.35 -7.94 18.56
CA TRP A 186 -0.72 -8.42 17.32
C TRP A 186 -1.33 -9.73 16.80
N ASP A 187 -1.54 -10.70 17.68
CA ASP A 187 -2.11 -12.01 17.34
C ASP A 187 -3.59 -11.96 16.97
N ARG A 188 -4.24 -10.82 17.25
CA ARG A 188 -5.66 -10.56 16.92
C ARG A 188 -5.84 -9.82 15.60
N ARG A 189 -4.75 -9.48 14.90
CA ARG A 189 -4.82 -8.84 13.57
C ARG A 189 -5.46 -9.79 12.56
N SER A 190 -6.14 -9.24 11.57
CA SER A 190 -6.70 -9.95 10.42
C SER A 190 -5.67 -10.21 9.31
N GLY A 191 -4.41 -9.87 9.54
CA GLY A 191 -3.29 -9.96 8.59
C GLY A 191 -2.60 -8.60 8.40
N THR A 192 -1.63 -8.58 7.50
CA THR A 192 -1.06 -7.33 6.96
C THR A 192 -1.83 -6.90 5.72
N VAL A 193 -1.87 -5.60 5.42
CA VAL A 193 -2.57 -5.03 4.27
C VAL A 193 -1.73 -3.99 3.53
N GLN A 194 -1.99 -3.79 2.23
CA GLN A 194 -1.35 -2.73 1.45
C GLN A 194 -1.88 -1.34 1.84
N GLU A 195 -0.99 -0.36 1.79
CA GLU A 195 -1.20 1.02 2.22
C GLU A 195 -2.28 1.72 1.38
N ILE A 196 -2.26 1.47 0.07
CA ILE A 196 -3.19 2.06 -0.92
C ILE A 196 -4.54 1.37 -1.00
N TRP A 197 -4.75 0.27 -0.27
CA TRP A 197 -6.00 -0.50 -0.32
C TRP A 197 -7.17 0.27 0.30
N SER A 198 -8.34 0.23 -0.33
CA SER A 198 -9.57 0.83 0.21
C SER A 198 -10.60 -0.26 0.52
N CYS A 199 -10.61 -0.76 1.76
CA CYS A 199 -11.55 -1.81 2.14
C CYS A 199 -12.94 -1.25 2.52
N ARG A 200 -13.99 -2.09 2.40
CA ARG A 200 -15.37 -1.73 2.76
C ARG A 200 -15.58 -1.48 4.26
N GLU A 201 -14.66 -1.93 5.09
CA GLU A 201 -14.69 -1.76 6.56
C GLU A 201 -13.85 -0.57 7.04
N PHE A 202 -13.38 0.26 6.10
CA PHE A 202 -12.62 1.47 6.37
C PHE A 202 -13.37 2.38 7.35
N GLU A 203 -12.65 2.84 8.36
CA GLU A 203 -13.10 3.91 9.23
C GLU A 203 -11.97 4.94 9.30
N PRO A 204 -12.26 6.23 9.13
CA PRO A 204 -11.23 7.26 9.12
C PRO A 204 -10.51 7.29 10.48
N GLY A 205 -9.18 7.34 10.44
CA GLY A 205 -8.38 7.64 11.61
C GLY A 205 -8.80 8.97 12.26
N ALA A 206 -8.52 9.11 13.55
CA ALA A 206 -8.67 10.39 14.22
C ALA A 206 -7.79 11.43 13.51
N THR A 207 -8.37 12.57 13.16
CA THR A 207 -7.60 13.75 12.73
C THR A 207 -6.66 14.15 13.85
N GLU A 208 -5.37 14.32 13.57
CA GLU A 208 -4.45 15.06 14.43
C GLU A 208 -4.90 16.52 14.50
N GLY A 209 -5.96 16.78 15.26
CA GLY A 209 -6.34 18.10 15.72
C GLY A 209 -5.52 18.40 16.97
N THR A 210 -4.68 19.43 16.87
CA THR A 210 -3.84 20.02 17.94
C THR A 210 -2.75 19.11 18.51
N GLY A 211 -1.53 19.30 17.99
CA GLY A 211 -0.25 19.14 18.68
C GLY A 211 -0.18 18.10 19.81
N ALA A 212 -0.17 16.83 19.46
CA ALA A 212 0.45 15.81 20.28
C ALA A 212 1.12 14.82 19.34
N ASP A 213 2.43 14.93 19.30
CA ASP A 213 3.39 14.09 18.63
C ASP A 213 3.01 12.61 18.76
N ARG A 214 2.63 11.95 17.66
CA ARG A 214 2.65 10.48 17.57
C ARG A 214 4.02 10.00 17.07
N ARG A 215 5.10 10.72 17.40
CA ARG A 215 6.44 10.14 17.48
C ARG A 215 6.67 9.62 18.90
N GLU A 216 7.19 8.40 18.95
CA GLU A 216 7.85 7.79 20.09
C GLU A 216 6.96 7.42 21.29
N ALA A 217 6.43 6.20 21.23
CA ALA A 217 6.24 5.37 22.42
C ALA A 217 6.92 4.01 22.20
N VAL A 218 8.25 4.01 22.08
CA VAL A 218 9.09 2.89 22.52
C VAL A 218 10.35 3.50 23.13
N PRO A 219 10.63 3.31 24.43
CA PRO A 219 11.91 3.69 25.01
C PRO A 219 13.02 2.86 24.36
N LEU A 220 14.01 3.53 23.78
CA LEU A 220 15.30 2.91 23.45
C LEU A 220 16.13 2.78 24.74
N GLU A 221 15.92 1.70 25.50
CA GLU A 221 16.79 1.24 26.59
C GLU A 221 16.70 -0.30 26.62
N HIS A 222 17.73 -1.14 26.52
CA HIS A 222 19.17 -1.05 26.75
C HIS A 222 19.94 -2.11 25.91
N ALA A 223 21.20 -1.76 25.60
CA ALA A 223 22.42 -2.59 25.44
C ALA A 223 22.44 -3.77 24.45
#